data_AF-A0A9D4QCG6-F1
#
_entry.id   AF-A0A9D4QCG6-F1
#
_cell.length_a   1.000
_cell.length_b   1.000
_cell.length_c   1.000
_cell.angle_alpha   90.00
_cell.angle_beta   90.00
_cell.angle_gamma   90.00
#
_symmetry.space_group_name_H-M   'P 1'
#
loop_
_entity.id
_entity.type
_entity.pdbx_description
1 polymer ?
#
loop_
_entity_poly.entity_id
_entity_poly.type
_entity_poly.pdbx_seq_one_letter_code
_entity_poly.pdbx_strand_id
1 'polypeptide(L)'
;MVGSYSRKFDIKVTQLECEGPQSAPSHCLQYFWGTHGTVKSFNYDEAGGSLHHQGYPNDLDYVVCLRKEPGFCSVTYEVAPDEELGASPFGVGAVPSQRESVQLTSSPIMAECPDDYIIIGGVRMCSTGHETEVEQRHTRDLNATGLTLITDGTPGPFLMRFVSNHVNNARGFKLHYRQNPCK
;
A
#
# COMPACT_ATOMS: atom_id res chain seq x y z
N MET A 1 27.22 3.57 -4.55
CA MET A 1 27.53 3.86 -3.13
C MET A 1 26.41 3.26 -2.30
N VAL A 2 26.70 2.37 -1.35
CA VAL A 2 25.71 1.92 -0.37
C VAL A 2 25.59 3.05 0.65
N GLY A 3 24.47 3.77 0.64
CA GLY A 3 24.24 4.84 1.63
C GLY A 3 24.24 4.27 3.04
N SER A 4 24.93 4.95 3.96
CA SER A 4 24.93 4.59 5.39
C SER A 4 23.72 5.23 6.06
N TYR A 5 22.61 4.48 6.12
CA TYR A 5 21.40 4.89 6.84
C TYR A 5 21.34 4.20 8.21
N SER A 6 20.99 4.93 9.26
CA SER A 6 20.73 4.34 10.57
C SER A 6 19.41 3.57 10.53
N ARG A 7 19.48 2.25 10.75
CA ARG A 7 18.30 1.38 10.80
C ARG A 7 17.94 1.09 12.24
N LYS A 8 16.64 1.05 12.54
CA LYS A 8 16.12 0.66 13.85
C LYS A 8 15.13 -0.49 13.64
N PHE A 9 15.14 -1.46 14.53
CA PHE A 9 14.22 -2.58 14.51
C PHE A 9 13.62 -2.74 15.91
N ASP A 10 12.30 -2.93 15.97
CA ASP A 10 11.60 -3.38 17.16
C ASP A 10 10.93 -4.71 16.80
N ILE A 11 11.31 -5.80 17.47
CA ILE A 11 10.95 -7.17 17.08
C ILE A 11 10.27 -7.87 18.25
N LYS A 12 9.02 -8.27 18.04
CA LYS A 12 8.30 -9.19 18.92
C LYS A 12 8.22 -10.56 18.26
N VAL A 13 8.65 -11.59 18.98
CA VAL A 13 8.55 -12.99 18.53
C VAL A 13 7.56 -13.73 19.41
N THR A 14 6.62 -14.43 18.78
CA THR A 14 5.62 -15.29 19.44
C THR A 14 5.62 -16.66 18.76
N GLN A 15 5.55 -17.73 19.54
CA GLN A 15 5.37 -19.08 19.00
C GLN A 15 3.87 -19.33 18.77
N LEU A 16 3.53 -19.83 17.58
CA LEU A 16 2.17 -20.22 17.22
C LEU A 16 2.09 -21.74 17.14
N GLU A 17 0.90 -22.29 17.36
CA GLU A 17 0.63 -23.70 17.06
C GLU A 17 0.87 -23.96 15.57
N CYS A 18 1.39 -25.15 15.26
CA CYS A 18 1.50 -25.60 13.88
C CYS A 18 0.10 -25.78 13.30
N GLU A 19 -0.14 -25.26 12.10
CA GLU A 19 -1.43 -25.36 11.38
C GLU A 19 -2.63 -24.79 12.16
N GLY A 20 -2.39 -23.90 13.12
CA GLY A 20 -3.43 -23.24 13.89
C GLY A 20 -4.17 -22.17 13.09
N PRO A 21 -5.31 -21.66 13.60
CA PRO A 21 -6.10 -20.62 12.91
C PRO A 21 -5.37 -19.28 12.74
N GLN A 22 -4.28 -19.08 13.49
CA GLN A 22 -3.41 -17.91 13.45
C GLN A 22 -2.21 -18.08 12.50
N SER A 23 -2.00 -19.28 11.96
CA SER A 23 -0.94 -19.53 11.00
C SER A 23 -1.25 -18.81 9.69
N ALA A 24 -0.28 -18.01 9.23
CA ALA A 24 -0.37 -17.37 7.92
C ALA A 24 -0.28 -18.43 6.81
N PRO A 25 -1.03 -18.29 5.70
CA PRO A 25 -0.83 -19.10 4.52
C PRO A 25 0.59 -18.94 3.96
N SER A 26 1.06 -19.95 3.21
CA SER A 26 2.34 -19.86 2.50
C SER A 26 2.36 -18.64 1.57
N HIS A 27 3.54 -18.01 1.46
CA HIS A 27 3.81 -16.82 0.62
C HIS A 27 3.14 -15.51 1.07
N CYS A 28 2.58 -15.44 2.28
CA CYS A 28 2.13 -14.19 2.90
C CYS A 28 3.28 -13.55 3.69
N LEU A 29 3.79 -12.39 3.26
CA LEU A 29 4.83 -11.66 4.00
C LEU A 29 4.25 -10.78 5.12
N GLN A 30 2.97 -10.43 4.99
CA GLN A 30 2.16 -9.86 6.06
C GLN A 30 0.84 -10.63 6.14
N TYR A 31 0.35 -10.89 7.35
CA TYR A 31 -0.90 -11.60 7.58
C TYR A 31 -1.76 -10.88 8.61
N PHE A 32 -2.99 -10.59 8.24
CA PHE A 32 -3.99 -9.94 9.07
C PHE A 32 -5.23 -10.81 9.20
N TRP A 33 -5.93 -10.66 10.32
CA TRP A 33 -7.18 -11.37 10.61
C TRP A 33 -8.17 -10.45 11.32
N GLY A 34 -9.39 -10.95 11.54
CA GLY A 34 -10.47 -10.16 12.11
C GLY A 34 -11.23 -9.34 11.06
N THR A 35 -12.35 -8.76 11.49
CA THR A 35 -13.31 -8.12 10.59
C THR A 35 -12.91 -6.71 10.20
N HIS A 36 -11.94 -6.10 10.87
CA HIS A 36 -11.42 -4.78 10.54
C HIS A 36 -10.01 -4.59 11.11
N GLY A 37 -9.28 -3.62 10.59
CA GLY A 37 -7.95 -3.30 11.04
C GLY A 37 -7.24 -2.32 10.11
N THR A 38 -5.91 -2.22 10.25
CA THR A 38 -5.08 -1.36 9.41
C THR A 38 -3.94 -2.15 8.82
N VAL A 39 -3.76 -2.05 7.50
CA VAL A 39 -2.61 -2.59 6.78
C VAL A 39 -1.70 -1.45 6.36
N LYS A 40 -0.39 -1.65 6.51
CA LYS A 40 0.65 -0.70 6.13
C LYS A 40 1.72 -1.38 5.29
N SER A 41 2.27 -0.66 4.31
CA SER A 41 3.55 -1.06 3.72
C SER A 41 4.65 -1.09 4.79
N PHE A 42 5.70 -1.87 4.54
CA PHE A 42 6.91 -1.79 5.37
C PHE A 42 7.44 -0.36 5.41
N ASN A 43 7.99 0.03 6.57
CA ASN A 43 8.56 1.35 6.83
C ASN A 43 7.60 2.54 6.62
N TYR A 44 6.28 2.31 6.59
CA TYR A 44 5.30 3.40 6.44
C TYR A 44 5.40 4.44 7.57
N ASP A 45 5.63 3.99 8.80
CA ASP A 45 5.66 4.84 10.01
C ASP A 45 7.02 5.48 10.28
N GLU A 46 8.00 5.41 9.36
CA GLU A 46 9.28 6.09 9.54
C GLU A 46 9.09 7.62 9.53
N ALA A 47 9.00 8.20 10.73
CA ALA A 47 8.86 9.63 10.96
C ALA A 47 10.18 10.37 10.68
N GLY A 48 10.15 11.36 9.79
CA GLY A 48 11.28 12.28 9.56
C GLY A 48 11.90 12.23 8.17
N GLY A 49 11.34 11.44 7.26
CA GLY A 49 11.72 11.48 5.85
C GLY A 49 10.95 12.51 5.06
N SER A 50 11.64 13.20 4.16
CA SER A 50 11.02 13.77 2.96
C SER A 50 10.02 12.75 2.38
N LEU A 51 8.95 13.20 1.70
CA LEU A 51 8.05 12.35 0.89
C LEU A 51 8.77 11.53 -0.21
N HIS A 52 10.10 11.60 -0.22
CA HIS A 52 11.03 11.14 -1.23
C HIS A 52 12.11 10.29 -0.57
N HIS A 53 12.39 9.13 -1.16
CA HIS A 53 13.50 8.26 -0.79
C HIS A 53 13.45 7.69 0.63
N GLN A 54 12.29 7.74 1.29
CA GLN A 54 12.06 7.24 2.65
C GLN A 54 10.63 6.66 2.73
N GLY A 55 10.53 5.37 3.03
CA GLY A 55 9.30 4.60 2.99
C GLY A 55 9.58 3.15 2.61
N TYR A 56 8.71 2.53 1.80
CA TYR A 56 8.81 1.11 1.51
C TYR A 56 10.17 0.72 0.87
N PRO A 57 10.70 -0.48 1.13
CA PRO A 57 11.92 -0.94 0.46
C PRO A 57 11.73 -1.12 -1.05
N ASN A 58 12.80 -0.89 -1.82
CA ASN A 58 12.90 -1.26 -3.23
C ASN A 58 13.02 -2.77 -3.40
N ASP A 59 12.80 -3.24 -4.63
CA ASP A 59 12.94 -4.64 -5.06
C ASP A 59 12.06 -5.61 -4.26
N LEU A 60 10.85 -5.17 -3.92
CA LEU A 60 9.87 -6.00 -3.23
C LEU A 60 8.81 -6.52 -4.21
N ASP A 61 8.48 -7.80 -4.07
CA ASP A 61 7.28 -8.42 -4.62
C ASP A 61 6.69 -9.32 -3.52
N TYR A 62 5.69 -8.80 -2.81
CA TYR A 62 5.11 -9.52 -1.69
C TYR A 62 3.59 -9.44 -1.67
N VAL A 63 3.01 -10.41 -0.96
CA VAL A 63 1.57 -10.49 -0.73
C VAL A 63 1.28 -10.19 0.74
N VAL A 64 0.34 -9.29 0.95
CA VAL A 64 -0.41 -9.17 2.20
C VAL A 64 -1.64 -10.06 2.11
N CYS A 65 -1.81 -10.91 3.09
CA CYS A 65 -2.97 -11.79 3.18
C CYS A 65 -3.89 -11.33 4.30
N LEU A 66 -5.19 -11.27 4.00
CA LEU A 66 -6.23 -11.04 4.98
C LEU A 66 -7.11 -12.29 5.09
N ARG A 67 -7.23 -12.85 6.30
CA ARG A 67 -8.11 -14.00 6.55
C ARG A 67 -9.56 -13.58 6.32
N LYS A 68 -10.26 -14.27 5.42
CA LYS A 68 -11.71 -14.12 5.25
C LYS A 68 -12.42 -14.72 6.46
N GLU A 69 -13.09 -13.90 7.24
CA GLU A 69 -13.80 -14.36 8.44
C GLU A 69 -15.11 -15.06 8.05
N PRO A 70 -15.54 -16.08 8.81
CA PRO A 70 -16.81 -16.76 8.56
C PRO A 70 -17.99 -15.77 8.52
N GLY A 71 -18.85 -15.88 7.50
CA GLY A 71 -20.00 -14.99 7.32
C GLY A 71 -19.67 -13.66 6.62
N PHE A 72 -18.43 -13.44 6.19
CA PHE A 72 -18.01 -12.27 5.42
C PHE A 72 -17.66 -12.63 3.98
N CYS A 73 -18.14 -11.83 3.03
CA CYS A 73 -18.05 -12.14 1.59
C CYS A 73 -17.22 -11.13 0.79
N SER A 74 -16.98 -9.94 1.33
CA SER A 74 -16.10 -8.95 0.71
C SER A 74 -15.33 -8.18 1.76
N VAL A 75 -14.32 -7.42 1.33
CA VAL A 75 -13.57 -6.49 2.17
C VAL A 75 -13.49 -5.15 1.47
N THR A 76 -13.69 -4.09 2.24
CA THR A 76 -13.54 -2.71 1.81
C THR A 76 -12.29 -2.11 2.43
N TYR A 77 -11.48 -1.46 1.62
CA TYR A 77 -10.28 -0.73 1.99
C TYR A 77 -10.51 0.76 1.81
N GLU A 78 -10.14 1.53 2.82
CA GLU A 78 -10.18 2.98 2.82
C GLU A 78 -8.80 3.53 3.14
N VAL A 79 -8.42 4.63 2.48
CA VAL A 79 -7.17 5.31 2.79
C VAL A 79 -7.26 5.90 4.20
N ALA A 80 -6.36 5.48 5.08
CA ALA A 80 -6.36 5.95 6.45
C ALA A 80 -5.79 7.37 6.52
N PRO A 81 -6.51 8.38 7.04
CA PRO A 81 -5.93 9.71 7.21
C PRO A 81 -4.71 9.65 8.13
N ASP A 82 -3.76 10.54 7.88
CA ASP A 82 -2.58 10.70 8.71
C ASP A 82 -2.63 12.07 9.40
N GLU A 83 -3.40 12.11 10.49
CA GLU A 83 -3.70 13.31 11.28
C GLU A 83 -2.42 13.94 11.89
N GLU A 84 -1.36 13.16 12.13
CA GLU A 84 -0.15 13.64 12.82
C GLU A 84 0.90 14.25 11.89
N LEU A 85 0.90 13.93 10.59
CA LEU A 85 1.95 14.39 9.66
C LEU A 85 1.46 15.33 8.56
N GLY A 86 0.15 15.56 8.39
CA GLY A 86 -0.38 16.35 7.27
C GLY A 86 0.05 15.84 5.89
N ALA A 87 0.59 14.62 5.84
CA ALA A 87 1.26 14.03 4.70
C ALA A 87 0.33 13.04 4.02
N SER A 88 0.47 12.92 2.69
CA SER A 88 -0.29 11.98 1.86
C SER A 88 -0.24 10.55 2.45
N PRO A 89 -1.37 9.95 2.85
CA PRO A 89 -1.38 8.57 3.36
C PRO A 89 -1.17 7.48 2.29
N PHE A 90 -1.16 7.87 1.01
CA PHE A 90 -0.92 6.99 -0.11
C PHE A 90 0.08 7.62 -1.09
N GLY A 91 1.26 7.01 -1.19
CA GLY A 91 2.36 7.43 -2.06
C GLY A 91 3.08 6.21 -2.59
N VAL A 92 2.44 5.46 -3.48
CA VAL A 92 3.02 4.31 -4.20
C VAL A 92 3.45 4.80 -5.58
N GLY A 93 4.73 4.63 -5.94
CA GLY A 93 5.28 5.10 -7.23
C GLY A 93 5.27 6.61 -7.40
N ALA A 94 5.12 7.36 -6.30
CA ALA A 94 5.14 8.81 -6.34
C ALA A 94 6.55 9.29 -6.69
N VAL A 95 6.72 9.81 -7.90
CA VAL A 95 8.01 10.35 -8.37
C VAL A 95 8.19 11.76 -7.79
N PRO A 96 9.35 12.09 -7.18
CA PRO A 96 9.67 13.47 -6.86
C PRO A 96 9.81 14.29 -8.14
N SER A 97 8.87 15.20 -8.40
CA SER A 97 9.20 16.38 -9.19
C SER A 97 10.19 17.20 -8.36
N GLN A 98 11.32 17.67 -8.93
CA GLN A 98 12.34 18.44 -8.22
C GLN A 98 11.87 19.82 -7.66
N ARG A 99 10.56 20.09 -7.66
CA ARG A 99 9.96 21.29 -7.11
C ARG A 99 9.24 20.91 -5.82
N GLU A 100 9.70 21.50 -4.71
CA GLU A 100 9.19 21.35 -3.33
C GLU A 100 7.69 21.69 -3.15
N SER A 101 6.94 21.96 -4.23
CA SER A 101 5.57 22.47 -4.22
C SER A 101 4.52 21.56 -4.88
N VAL A 102 4.85 20.33 -5.27
CA VAL A 102 3.83 19.42 -5.83
C VAL A 102 2.97 18.84 -4.72
N GLN A 103 1.72 19.31 -4.68
CA GLN A 103 0.65 18.68 -3.93
C GLN A 103 0.36 17.32 -4.58
N LEU A 104 0.99 16.26 -4.07
CA LEU A 104 0.67 14.89 -4.47
C LEU A 104 -0.83 14.66 -4.21
N THR A 105 -1.60 14.26 -5.23
CA THR A 105 -2.95 13.75 -4.97
C THR A 105 -2.80 12.45 -4.22
N SER A 106 -3.14 12.50 -2.94
CA SER A 106 -2.87 11.50 -1.92
C SER A 106 -3.82 10.30 -1.95
N SER A 107 -4.36 10.00 -3.13
CA SER A 107 -5.36 8.98 -3.35
C SER A 107 -4.84 7.94 -4.33
N PRO A 108 -5.16 6.66 -4.13
CA PRO A 108 -4.90 5.66 -5.15
C PRO A 108 -5.72 5.97 -6.38
N ILE A 109 -5.07 5.87 -7.53
CA ILE A 109 -5.72 5.95 -8.83
C ILE A 109 -5.61 4.59 -9.52
N MET A 110 -6.62 4.26 -10.34
CA MET A 110 -6.54 3.13 -11.25
C MET A 110 -5.64 3.52 -12.41
N ALA A 111 -4.46 2.93 -12.48
CA ALA A 111 -3.46 3.26 -13.49
C ALA A 111 -2.57 2.06 -13.82
N GLU A 112 -2.13 1.98 -15.06
CA GLU A 112 -1.16 0.99 -15.50
C GLU A 112 0.26 1.47 -15.16
N CYS A 113 0.59 1.46 -13.87
CA CYS A 113 1.90 1.89 -13.38
C CYS A 113 2.91 0.76 -13.63
N PRO A 114 3.97 0.98 -14.43
CA PRO A 114 4.90 -0.08 -14.81
C PRO A 114 5.91 -0.41 -13.70
N ASP A 115 6.20 0.55 -12.82
CA ASP A 115 7.22 0.45 -11.79
C ASP A 115 6.65 -0.05 -10.46
N ASP A 116 6.11 0.87 -9.67
CA ASP A 116 5.62 0.59 -8.32
C ASP A 116 4.10 0.61 -8.31
N TYR A 117 3.50 -0.44 -7.75
CA TYR A 117 2.05 -0.57 -7.71
C TYR A 117 1.58 -1.50 -6.60
N ILE A 118 0.30 -1.34 -6.24
CA ILE A 118 -0.44 -2.29 -5.43
C ILE A 118 -1.60 -2.88 -6.25
N ILE A 119 -1.88 -4.17 -6.08
CA ILE A 119 -3.04 -4.84 -6.66
C ILE A 119 -3.98 -5.27 -5.53
N ILE A 120 -5.23 -4.83 -5.59
CA ILE A 120 -6.31 -5.22 -4.67
C ILE A 120 -7.53 -5.61 -5.50
N GLY A 121 -8.11 -6.79 -5.26
CA GLY A 121 -9.27 -7.26 -6.03
C GLY A 121 -9.04 -7.30 -7.54
N GLY A 122 -7.80 -7.53 -7.98
CA GLY A 122 -7.39 -7.53 -9.39
C GLY A 122 -7.16 -6.14 -10.01
N VAL A 123 -7.37 -5.05 -9.26
CA VAL A 123 -7.16 -3.68 -9.74
C VAL A 123 -5.77 -3.20 -9.37
N ARG A 124 -4.96 -2.82 -10.36
CA ARG A 124 -3.65 -2.20 -10.19
C ARG A 124 -3.80 -0.70 -9.89
N MET A 125 -3.09 -0.22 -8.88
CA MET A 125 -3.15 1.16 -8.41
C MET A 125 -1.77 1.70 -8.04
N CYS A 126 -1.58 2.99 -8.27
CA CYS A 126 -0.46 3.77 -7.73
C CYS A 126 -0.91 5.22 -7.48
N SER A 127 0.02 6.09 -7.09
CA SER A 127 -0.21 7.51 -6.87
C SER A 127 0.30 8.32 -8.06
N THR A 128 -0.38 9.42 -8.39
CA THR A 128 0.14 10.46 -9.29
C THR A 128 0.54 11.70 -8.54
N GLY A 129 1.67 12.29 -8.94
CA GLY A 129 1.94 13.69 -8.62
C GLY A 129 1.05 14.59 -9.48
N HIS A 130 0.44 15.60 -8.87
CA HIS A 130 -0.25 16.65 -9.62
C HIS A 130 0.81 17.63 -10.16
N GLU A 131 1.43 17.30 -11.28
CA GLU A 131 2.16 18.32 -12.02
C GLU A 131 1.14 19.27 -12.65
N THR A 132 1.08 20.50 -12.15
CA THR A 132 0.44 21.60 -12.87
C THR A 132 1.24 21.82 -14.15
N GLU A 133 0.75 21.23 -15.24
CA GLU A 133 1.12 21.45 -16.63
C GLU A 133 2.55 21.04 -17.04
N VAL A 134 2.61 20.21 -18.09
CA VAL A 134 3.78 19.89 -18.94
C VAL A 134 4.71 18.78 -18.43
N GLU A 135 4.25 17.52 -18.46
CA GLU A 135 4.89 16.39 -19.19
C GLU A 135 4.12 15.06 -18.97
N GLN A 136 2.96 14.94 -19.62
CA GLN A 136 2.26 13.66 -19.82
C GLN A 136 3.08 12.73 -20.74
N ARG A 137 4.16 12.13 -20.24
CA ARG A 137 4.97 11.20 -21.05
C ARG A 137 5.15 9.79 -20.48
N HIS A 138 4.50 9.43 -19.37
CA HIS A 138 4.52 8.03 -18.91
C HIS A 138 3.19 7.43 -18.41
N THR A 139 2.15 8.23 -18.22
CA THR A 139 0.80 7.73 -17.92
C THR A 139 -0.09 7.93 -19.14
N ARG A 140 -0.10 6.96 -20.06
CA ARG A 140 -1.13 6.92 -21.11
C ARG A 140 -2.49 6.72 -20.45
N ASP A 141 -3.42 7.61 -20.78
CA ASP A 141 -4.87 7.50 -20.55
C ASP A 141 -5.32 7.29 -19.10
N LEU A 142 -5.39 8.39 -18.32
CA LEU A 142 -6.04 8.32 -17.00
C LEU A 142 -7.30 9.18 -16.97
N ASN A 143 -8.43 8.52 -17.23
CA ASN A 143 -9.71 8.87 -16.66
C ASN A 143 -9.63 8.55 -15.14
N ALA A 144 -8.77 9.28 -14.41
CA ALA A 144 -8.32 8.93 -13.06
C ALA A 144 -9.40 9.30 -12.05
N THR A 145 -10.30 8.36 -11.74
CA THR A 145 -11.20 8.51 -10.60
C THR A 145 -10.40 8.22 -9.34
N GLY A 146 -10.19 9.23 -8.48
CA GLY A 146 -9.59 9.01 -7.17
C GLY A 146 -10.43 8.01 -6.38
N LEU A 147 -9.82 6.88 -5.97
CA LEU A 147 -10.50 5.85 -5.20
C LEU A 147 -10.23 6.11 -3.72
N THR A 148 -11.20 6.65 -2.99
CA THR A 148 -11.10 6.68 -1.52
C THR A 148 -11.50 5.34 -0.90
N LEU A 149 -12.24 4.52 -1.65
CA LEU A 149 -12.83 3.27 -1.19
C LEU A 149 -12.67 2.18 -2.25
N ILE A 150 -12.04 1.07 -1.90
CA ILE A 150 -11.78 -0.08 -2.79
C ILE A 150 -12.45 -1.30 -2.18
N THR A 151 -13.29 -2.02 -2.92
CA THR A 151 -13.93 -3.24 -2.40
C THR A 151 -13.51 -4.46 -3.19
N ASP A 152 -12.94 -5.46 -2.50
CA ASP A 152 -12.60 -6.77 -3.03
C ASP A 152 -13.68 -7.79 -2.63
N GLY A 153 -14.39 -8.31 -3.62
CA GLY A 153 -15.40 -9.36 -3.48
C GLY A 153 -14.94 -10.73 -3.96
N THR A 154 -13.63 -10.94 -4.12
CA THR A 154 -13.07 -12.19 -4.67
C THR A 154 -13.52 -13.39 -3.83
N PRO A 155 -14.02 -14.49 -4.44
CA PRO A 155 -14.45 -15.68 -3.71
C PRO A 155 -13.32 -16.35 -2.90
N GLY A 156 -12.09 -16.27 -3.40
CA GLY A 156 -10.87 -16.76 -2.75
C GLY A 156 -10.43 -15.94 -1.53
N PRO A 157 -9.19 -16.14 -1.05
CA PRO A 157 -8.62 -15.33 0.02
C PRO A 157 -8.53 -13.86 -0.41
N PHE A 158 -8.63 -12.94 0.56
CA PHE A 158 -8.41 -11.52 0.31
C PHE A 158 -6.90 -11.27 0.29
N LEU A 159 -6.40 -10.82 -0.87
CA LEU A 159 -4.97 -10.65 -1.12
C LEU A 159 -4.69 -9.24 -1.64
N MET A 160 -3.59 -8.66 -1.17
CA MET A 160 -3.01 -7.45 -1.74
C MET A 160 -1.59 -7.76 -2.18
N ARG A 161 -1.26 -7.58 -3.45
CA ARG A 161 0.11 -7.73 -3.95
C ARG A 161 0.75 -6.37 -4.10
N PHE A 162 1.90 -6.17 -3.48
CA PHE A 162 2.68 -4.94 -3.61
C PHE A 162 3.98 -5.22 -4.35
N VAL A 163 4.28 -4.38 -5.33
CA VAL A 163 5.49 -4.46 -6.15
C VAL A 163 6.19 -3.11 -6.12
N SER A 164 7.50 -3.13 -5.86
CA SER A 164 8.41 -1.99 -6.03
C SER A 164 9.59 -2.36 -6.92
N ASN A 165 10.04 -1.41 -7.73
CA ASN A 165 11.18 -1.56 -8.61
C ASN A 165 12.51 -1.32 -7.84
N HIS A 166 13.61 -1.20 -8.57
CA HIS A 166 14.96 -1.01 -8.02
C HIS A 166 15.31 0.45 -7.68
N VAL A 167 14.48 1.45 -8.02
CA VAL A 167 14.82 2.89 -7.95
C VAL A 167 13.64 3.73 -7.44
N ASN A 168 13.93 4.64 -6.50
CA ASN A 168 12.97 5.61 -5.95
C ASN A 168 11.78 4.96 -5.21
N ASN A 169 11.92 4.75 -3.91
CA ASN A 169 10.75 4.50 -3.08
C ASN A 169 10.03 5.81 -2.72
N ALA A 170 8.80 5.63 -2.25
CA ALA A 170 7.97 6.64 -1.67
C ALA A 170 7.36 6.11 -0.38
N ARG A 171 6.44 6.88 0.22
CA ARG A 171 5.86 6.58 1.53
C ARG A 171 5.18 5.21 1.61
N GLY A 172 4.51 4.81 0.53
CA GLY A 172 3.74 3.56 0.46
C GLY A 172 2.27 3.76 0.76
N PHE A 173 1.67 2.86 1.53
CA PHE A 173 0.23 2.86 1.77
C PHE A 173 -0.11 2.54 3.22
N LYS A 174 -1.16 3.19 3.73
CA LYS A 174 -1.86 2.85 4.96
C LYS A 174 -3.35 2.78 4.69
N LEU A 175 -3.91 1.59 4.82
CA LEU A 175 -5.30 1.30 4.47
C LEU A 175 -6.03 0.74 5.69
N HIS A 176 -7.19 1.31 6.01
CA HIS A 176 -8.15 0.68 6.90
C HIS A 176 -8.94 -0.37 6.12
N TYR A 177 -8.98 -1.61 6.60
CA TYR A 177 -9.82 -2.64 6.03
C TYR A 177 -11.03 -2.90 6.90
N ARG A 178 -12.16 -3.22 6.28
CA ARG A 178 -13.37 -3.70 6.93
C ARG A 178 -14.02 -4.78 6.07
N GLN A 179 -14.14 -5.98 6.60
CA GLN A 179 -14.89 -7.06 5.97
C GLN A 179 -16.39 -6.76 6.05
N ASN A 180 -17.10 -7.04 4.96
CA ASN A 180 -18.55 -6.89 4.87
C ASN A 180 -19.24 -8.27 4.96
N PRO A 181 -20.30 -8.39 5.77
CA PRO A 181 -21.07 -9.63 5.85
C PRO A 181 -21.61 -10.06 4.49
N CYS A 182 -21.78 -11.37 4.31
CA CYS A 182 -22.52 -11.92 3.19
C CYS A 182 -23.96 -11.41 3.19
N LYS A 183 -24.51 -11.18 1.99
CA LYS A 183 -25.92 -10.82 1.80
C LYS A 183 -26.78 -12.07 1.70
#